data_AF-A0A7S1DAJ2-F1
#
_entry.id   AF-A0A7S1DAJ2-F1
#
_cell.length_a   1.000
_cell.length_b   1.000
_cell.length_c   1.000
_cell.angle_alpha   90.00
_cell.angle_beta   90.00
_cell.angle_gamma   90.00
#
_symmetry.space_group_name_H-M   'P 1'
#
loop_
_entity.id
_entity.type
_entity.pdbx_description
1 polymer ?
#
loop_
_entity_poly.entity_id
_entity_poly.type
_entity_poly.pdbx_seq_one_letter_code
_entity_poly.pdbx_strand_id
1 'polypeptide(L)'
;EIVFRVAIPAAMVYVFHSQIVALVAQAVLFGHVHISQEARREENRLMCGLQTMHGLWFGAAYLALNGDVLPCIVAHTLHDLHVFVKTWSEVNDQMDYTDQAVLKRLTPLEAEEVGRIREEAGPTLTAETLAFARRFFYAFDYEHAGSLSECDVQRAVSYAFLQDKVQPTQARVSKLFSKILNRREESDDPAYVDDRMRLSEFLRLLFLLKANPQLAKKDSPTTVAHQC
;
A
#
# COMPACT_ATOMS: atom_id res chain seq x y z
N GLU A 1 -23.45 -13.90 4.26
CA GLU A 1 -24.55 -13.78 5.25
C GLU A 1 -25.23 -15.07 5.68
N ILE A 2 -25.95 -15.81 4.81
CA ILE A 2 -26.77 -16.97 5.25
C ILE A 2 -25.97 -17.98 6.11
N VAL A 3 -24.79 -18.40 5.65
CA VAL A 3 -23.95 -19.35 6.40
C VAL A 3 -23.51 -18.78 7.75
N PHE A 4 -22.97 -17.57 7.77
CA PHE A 4 -22.36 -16.97 8.96
C PHE A 4 -23.36 -16.35 9.94
N ARG A 5 -24.56 -15.96 9.49
CA ARG A 5 -25.59 -15.34 10.35
C ARG A 5 -26.72 -16.29 10.72
N VAL A 6 -26.96 -17.33 9.92
CA VAL A 6 -28.05 -18.28 10.17
C VAL A 6 -27.50 -19.66 10.54
N ALA A 7 -26.75 -20.31 9.65
CA ALA A 7 -26.38 -21.72 9.84
C ALA A 7 -25.39 -21.93 11.00
N ILE A 8 -24.27 -21.20 11.00
CA ILE A 8 -23.25 -21.30 12.06
C ILE A 8 -23.82 -20.89 13.42
N PRO A 9 -24.50 -19.73 13.56
CA PRO A 9 -25.05 -19.35 14.85
C PRO A 9 -26.11 -20.33 15.36
N ALA A 10 -26.99 -20.86 14.50
CA ALA A 10 -27.97 -21.87 14.90
C ALA A 10 -27.31 -23.14 15.45
N ALA A 11 -26.26 -23.64 14.78
CA ALA A 11 -25.49 -24.79 15.26
C ALA A 11 -24.79 -24.49 16.61
N MET A 12 -24.21 -23.30 16.76
CA MET A 12 -23.54 -22.89 17.99
C MET A 12 -24.53 -22.72 19.15
N VAL A 13 -25.71 -22.15 18.92
CA VAL A 13 -26.78 -22.05 19.93
C VAL A 13 -27.28 -23.43 20.33
N TYR A 14 -27.40 -24.37 19.38
CA TYR A 14 -27.81 -25.74 19.66
C TYR A 14 -26.83 -26.46 20.60
N VAL A 15 -25.52 -26.28 20.39
CA VAL A 15 -24.46 -26.94 21.18
C VAL A 15 -24.19 -26.24 22.52
N PHE A 16 -24.08 -24.92 22.51
CA PHE A 16 -23.61 -24.14 23.66
C PHE A 16 -24.74 -23.47 24.46
N HIS A 17 -25.98 -23.53 23.96
CA HIS A 17 -27.15 -22.91 24.57
C HIS A 17 -26.98 -21.41 24.89
N SER A 18 -26.11 -20.71 24.14
CA SER A 18 -25.78 -19.31 24.37
C SER A 18 -25.68 -18.53 23.07
N GLN A 19 -26.54 -17.53 22.92
CA GLN A 19 -26.55 -16.62 21.75
C GLN A 19 -25.29 -15.75 21.71
N ILE A 20 -24.75 -15.35 22.86
CA ILE A 20 -23.52 -14.55 22.94
C ILE A 20 -22.32 -15.38 22.48
N VAL A 21 -22.23 -16.64 22.90
CA VAL A 21 -21.17 -17.55 22.42
C VAL A 21 -21.29 -17.75 20.92
N ALA A 22 -22.50 -17.98 20.41
CA ALA A 22 -22.73 -18.12 18.97
C ALA A 22 -22.33 -16.87 18.17
N LEU A 23 -22.65 -15.66 18.69
CA LEU A 23 -22.29 -14.38 18.09
C LEU A 23 -20.77 -14.17 18.03
N VAL A 24 -20.04 -14.49 19.10
CA VAL A 24 -18.58 -14.35 19.13
C VAL A 24 -17.93 -15.41 18.24
N ALA A 25 -18.37 -16.67 18.34
CA ALA A 25 -17.80 -17.77 17.56
C ALA A 25 -17.94 -17.55 16.05
N GLN A 26 -19.13 -17.17 15.58
CA GLN A 26 -19.35 -16.91 14.16
C GLN A 26 -18.51 -15.73 13.66
N ALA A 27 -18.31 -14.69 14.48
CA ALA A 27 -17.49 -13.53 14.12
C ALA A 27 -16.01 -13.90 14.02
N VAL A 28 -15.48 -14.68 14.96
CA VAL A 28 -14.09 -15.16 14.93
C VAL A 28 -13.86 -16.07 13.72
N LEU A 29 -14.80 -16.97 13.42
CA LEU A 29 -14.74 -17.82 12.22
C LEU A 29 -14.78 -16.98 10.93
N PHE A 30 -15.63 -15.95 10.90
CA PHE A 30 -15.69 -15.02 9.78
C PHE A 30 -14.34 -14.32 9.58
N GLY A 31 -13.70 -13.85 10.65
CA GLY A 31 -12.34 -13.30 10.59
C GLY A 31 -11.30 -14.29 10.04
N HIS A 32 -11.33 -15.53 10.52
CA HIS A 32 -10.37 -16.57 10.11
C HIS A 32 -10.49 -16.96 8.63
N VAL A 33 -11.70 -16.99 8.08
CA VAL A 33 -11.92 -17.33 6.66
C VAL A 33 -11.31 -16.29 5.71
N HIS A 34 -11.01 -15.08 6.19
CA HIS A 34 -10.37 -14.02 5.40
C HIS A 34 -8.85 -13.98 5.52
N ILE A 35 -8.23 -14.96 6.18
CA ILE A 35 -6.77 -15.10 6.24
C ILE A 35 -6.28 -15.59 4.87
N SER A 36 -5.37 -14.85 4.25
CA SER A 36 -4.72 -15.24 2.99
C SER A 36 -3.41 -15.98 3.27
N GLN A 37 -3.17 -17.07 2.53
CA GLN A 37 -1.90 -17.82 2.62
C GLN A 37 -0.72 -17.03 2.03
N GLU A 38 -1.01 -16.07 1.16
CA GLU A 38 0.00 -15.26 0.45
C GLU A 38 0.36 -13.98 1.19
N ALA A 39 -0.49 -13.56 2.15
CA ALA A 39 -0.29 -12.35 2.92
C ALA A 39 0.67 -12.57 4.11
N ARG A 40 1.32 -11.49 4.54
CA ARG A 40 2.19 -11.51 5.72
C ARG A 40 1.38 -11.79 6.98
N ARG A 41 2.05 -12.30 8.02
CA ARG A 41 1.40 -12.62 9.30
C ARG A 41 0.72 -11.40 9.94
N GLU A 42 1.31 -10.22 9.81
CA GLU A 42 0.79 -8.98 10.38
C GLU A 42 -0.43 -8.46 9.62
N GLU A 43 -0.38 -8.49 8.28
CA GLU A 43 -1.52 -8.19 7.41
C GLU A 43 -2.69 -9.12 7.73
N ASN A 44 -2.43 -10.42 7.86
CA ASN A 44 -3.44 -11.40 8.26
C ASN A 44 -4.01 -11.15 9.65
N ARG A 45 -3.21 -10.69 10.62
CA ARG A 45 -3.72 -10.31 11.95
C ARG A 45 -4.66 -9.12 11.87
N LEU A 46 -4.27 -8.09 11.12
CA LEU A 46 -5.09 -6.90 10.92
C LEU A 46 -6.40 -7.26 10.20
N MET A 47 -6.32 -8.00 9.09
CA MET A 47 -7.48 -8.43 8.32
C MET A 47 -8.41 -9.33 9.12
N CYS A 48 -7.88 -10.32 9.84
CA CYS A 48 -8.66 -11.16 10.72
C CYS A 48 -9.36 -10.34 11.81
N GLY A 49 -8.68 -9.34 12.39
CA GLY A 49 -9.25 -8.46 13.40
C GLY A 49 -10.40 -7.61 12.85
N LEU A 50 -10.18 -6.92 11.73
CA LEU A 50 -11.20 -6.10 11.06
C LEU A 50 -12.42 -6.93 10.66
N GLN A 51 -12.21 -8.09 10.05
CA GLN A 51 -13.29 -8.97 9.64
C GLN A 51 -14.03 -9.57 10.85
N THR A 52 -13.33 -9.88 11.94
CA THR A 52 -14.00 -10.29 13.20
C THR A 52 -14.92 -9.17 13.72
N MET A 53 -14.46 -7.91 13.71
CA MET A 53 -15.28 -6.77 14.11
C MET A 53 -16.50 -6.58 13.19
N HIS A 54 -16.33 -6.73 11.87
CA HIS A 54 -17.46 -6.73 10.93
C HIS A 54 -18.44 -7.87 11.23
N GLY A 55 -17.92 -9.07 11.53
CA GLY A 55 -18.72 -10.23 11.90
C GLY A 55 -19.55 -10.00 13.17
N LEU A 56 -18.97 -9.34 14.17
CA LEU A 56 -19.68 -8.93 15.39
C LEU A 56 -20.76 -7.90 15.09
N TRP A 57 -20.45 -6.88 14.29
CA TRP A 57 -21.39 -5.82 13.93
C TRP A 57 -22.63 -6.37 13.22
N PHE A 58 -22.44 -7.14 12.15
CA PHE A 58 -23.55 -7.74 11.40
C PHE A 58 -24.29 -8.81 12.23
N GLY A 59 -23.59 -9.55 13.09
CA GLY A 59 -24.25 -10.48 14.01
C GLY A 59 -25.12 -9.77 15.05
N ALA A 60 -24.67 -8.62 15.56
CA ALA A 60 -25.47 -7.80 16.47
C ALA A 60 -26.69 -7.20 15.75
N ALA A 61 -26.52 -6.71 14.52
CA ALA A 61 -27.61 -6.22 13.69
C ALA A 61 -28.66 -7.33 13.42
N TYR A 62 -28.21 -8.54 13.11
CA TYR A 62 -29.08 -9.70 12.93
C TYR A 62 -29.94 -9.98 14.17
N LEU A 63 -29.34 -9.98 15.36
CA LEU A 63 -30.07 -10.18 16.62
C LEU A 63 -31.04 -9.03 16.92
N ALA A 64 -30.62 -7.79 16.69
CA ALA A 64 -31.46 -6.60 16.89
C ALA A 64 -32.69 -6.57 15.98
N LEU A 65 -32.61 -7.22 14.82
CA LEU A 65 -33.69 -7.33 13.84
C LEU A 65 -34.46 -8.66 13.97
N ASN A 66 -34.47 -9.23 15.17
CA ASN A 66 -35.17 -10.48 15.52
C ASN A 66 -34.81 -11.66 14.60
N GLY A 67 -33.57 -11.70 14.11
CA GLY A 67 -33.09 -12.78 13.26
C GLY A 67 -33.52 -12.67 11.79
N ASP A 68 -33.99 -11.51 11.33
CA ASP A 68 -34.14 -11.25 9.90
C ASP A 68 -32.76 -11.03 9.26
N VAL A 69 -32.41 -11.92 8.33
CA VAL A 69 -31.13 -11.90 7.61
C VAL A 69 -31.13 -10.89 6.45
N LEU A 70 -32.30 -10.50 5.94
CA LEU A 70 -32.40 -9.68 4.74
C LEU A 70 -31.73 -8.30 4.93
N PRO A 71 -31.93 -7.57 6.05
CA PRO A 71 -31.22 -6.32 6.28
C PRO A 71 -29.70 -6.47 6.36
N CYS A 72 -29.20 -7.59 6.89
CA CYS A 72 -27.76 -7.88 6.93
C CYS A 72 -27.18 -8.10 5.52
N ILE A 73 -27.92 -8.81 4.64
CA ILE A 73 -27.54 -9.01 3.23
C ILE A 73 -27.47 -7.68 2.49
N VAL A 74 -28.49 -6.84 2.67
CA VAL A 74 -28.55 -5.52 2.03
C VAL A 74 -27.42 -4.64 2.55
N ALA A 75 -27.21 -4.58 3.88
CA ALA A 75 -26.14 -3.78 4.47
C ALA A 75 -24.74 -4.23 4.01
N HIS A 76 -24.47 -5.54 3.96
CA HIS A 76 -23.19 -6.06 3.46
C HIS A 76 -23.00 -5.70 1.97
N THR A 77 -24.01 -5.94 1.13
CA THR A 77 -23.94 -5.59 -0.31
C THR A 77 -23.67 -4.09 -0.52
N LEU A 78 -24.33 -3.23 0.26
CA LEU A 78 -24.14 -1.78 0.18
C LEU A 78 -22.76 -1.35 0.67
N HIS A 79 -22.24 -1.98 1.72
CA HIS A 79 -20.89 -1.76 2.21
C HIS A 79 -19.85 -2.12 1.13
N ASP A 80 -19.98 -3.31 0.52
CA ASP A 80 -19.05 -3.76 -0.52
C ASP A 80 -19.12 -2.87 -1.75
N LEU A 81 -20.33 -2.46 -2.16
CA LEU A 81 -20.51 -1.52 -3.26
C LEU A 81 -19.86 -0.17 -2.93
N HIS A 82 -20.02 0.33 -1.70
CA HIS A 82 -19.39 1.57 -1.27
C HIS A 82 -17.86 1.48 -1.32
N VAL A 83 -17.26 0.42 -0.74
CA VAL A 83 -15.81 0.19 -0.78
C VAL A 83 -15.32 0.06 -2.22
N PHE A 84 -16.04 -0.67 -3.07
CA PHE A 84 -15.72 -0.83 -4.49
C PHE A 84 -15.73 0.51 -5.22
N VAL A 85 -16.82 1.28 -5.13
CA VAL A 85 -16.95 2.57 -5.81
C VAL A 85 -15.91 3.57 -5.29
N LYS A 86 -15.66 3.59 -3.98
CA LYS A 86 -14.63 4.45 -3.39
C LYS A 86 -13.24 4.11 -3.94
N THR A 87 -12.85 2.83 -3.88
CA THR A 87 -11.57 2.36 -4.42
C THR A 87 -11.45 2.65 -5.91
N TRP A 88 -12.52 2.43 -6.67
CA TRP A 88 -12.58 2.73 -8.10
C TRP A 88 -12.37 4.22 -8.38
N SER A 89 -13.03 5.10 -7.61
CA SER A 89 -12.83 6.55 -7.71
C SER A 89 -11.39 6.92 -7.43
N GLU A 90 -10.83 6.49 -6.31
CA GLU A 90 -9.47 6.81 -5.89
C GLU A 90 -8.42 6.35 -6.92
N VAL A 91 -8.60 5.17 -7.51
CA VAL A 91 -7.71 4.66 -8.57
C VAL A 91 -7.82 5.51 -9.84
N ASN A 92 -9.02 5.89 -10.27
CA ASN A 92 -9.19 6.75 -11.45
C ASN A 92 -8.62 8.15 -11.22
N ASP A 93 -8.86 8.74 -10.04
CA ASP A 93 -8.32 10.04 -9.68
C ASP A 93 -6.79 10.01 -9.70
N GLN A 94 -6.16 8.92 -9.24
CA GLN A 94 -4.71 8.74 -9.32
C GLN A 94 -4.21 8.57 -10.76
N MET A 95 -4.95 7.87 -11.62
CA MET A 95 -4.61 7.73 -13.03
C MET A 95 -4.69 9.08 -13.76
N ASP A 96 -5.78 9.83 -13.56
CA ASP A 96 -5.96 11.16 -14.14
C ASP A 96 -4.87 12.13 -13.66
N TYR A 97 -4.54 12.11 -12.36
CA TYR A 97 -3.43 12.88 -11.82
C TYR A 97 -2.11 12.52 -12.50
N THR A 98 -1.80 11.23 -12.63
CA THR A 98 -0.56 10.75 -13.23
C THR A 98 -0.41 11.25 -14.67
N ASP A 99 -1.47 11.15 -15.47
CA ASP A 99 -1.45 11.63 -16.86
C ASP A 99 -1.25 13.14 -16.94
N GLN A 100 -1.91 13.92 -16.08
CA GLN A 100 -1.74 15.37 -16.03
C GLN A 100 -0.35 15.78 -15.54
N ALA A 101 0.18 15.13 -14.50
CA ALA A 101 1.47 15.45 -13.90
C ALA A 101 2.63 15.19 -14.87
N VAL A 102 2.56 14.13 -15.67
CA VAL A 102 3.59 13.79 -16.67
C VAL A 102 3.67 14.82 -17.81
N LEU A 103 2.54 15.46 -18.14
CA LEU A 103 2.48 16.52 -19.15
C LEU A 103 3.09 17.85 -18.66
N LYS A 104 3.18 18.06 -17.33
CA LYS A 104 3.88 19.23 -16.78
C LYS A 104 5.36 19.17 -17.21
N ARG A 105 5.87 20.30 -17.69
CA ARG A 105 7.29 20.42 -18.03
C ARG A 105 8.10 20.38 -16.74
N LEU A 106 9.23 19.66 -16.79
CA LEU A 106 10.21 19.72 -15.71
C LEU A 106 10.69 21.16 -15.54
N THR A 107 10.95 21.55 -14.30
CA THR A 107 11.64 22.82 -14.06
C THR A 107 13.02 22.80 -14.72
N PRO A 108 13.63 23.95 -15.07
CA PRO A 108 14.96 23.98 -15.68
C PRO A 108 16.00 23.22 -14.85
N LEU A 109 15.93 23.35 -13.52
CA LEU A 109 16.80 22.65 -12.59
C LEU A 109 16.59 21.13 -12.67
N GLU A 110 15.36 20.64 -12.56
CA GLU A 110 15.08 19.19 -12.67
C GLU A 110 15.46 18.63 -14.05
N ALA A 111 15.26 19.41 -15.12
CA ALA A 111 15.65 18.99 -16.46
C ALA A 111 17.17 18.82 -16.58
N GLU A 112 17.95 19.72 -15.97
CA GLU A 112 19.41 19.60 -15.88
C GLU A 112 19.81 18.37 -15.06
N GLU A 113 19.19 18.17 -13.89
CA GLU A 113 19.49 17.01 -13.04
C GLU A 113 19.17 15.67 -13.71
N VAL A 114 18.01 15.58 -14.36
CA VAL A 114 17.61 14.41 -15.14
C VAL A 114 18.54 14.21 -16.34
N GLY A 115 19.01 15.29 -16.95
CA GLY A 115 20.06 15.27 -17.99
C GLY A 115 21.34 14.59 -17.49
N ARG A 116 21.87 15.04 -16.34
CA ARG A 116 23.06 14.41 -15.71
C ARG A 116 22.83 12.94 -15.39
N ILE A 117 21.67 12.60 -14.82
CA ILE A 117 21.32 11.20 -14.51
C ILE A 117 21.27 10.35 -15.79
N ARG A 118 20.76 10.91 -16.89
CA ARG A 118 20.72 10.22 -18.18
C ARG A 118 22.11 10.00 -18.75
N GLU A 119 23.01 10.96 -18.61
CA GLU A 119 24.42 10.79 -18.99
C GLU A 119 25.11 9.71 -18.13
N GLU A 120 24.89 9.73 -16.80
CA GLU A 120 25.42 8.74 -15.86
C GLU A 120 24.87 7.32 -16.13
N ALA A 121 23.58 7.19 -16.45
CA ALA A 121 22.90 5.92 -16.70
C ALA A 121 23.17 5.34 -18.11
N GLY A 122 23.68 6.17 -19.03
CA GLY A 122 24.01 5.78 -20.39
C GLY A 122 22.81 5.17 -21.15
N PRO A 123 22.97 4.02 -21.83
CA PRO A 123 21.94 3.44 -22.69
C PRO A 123 20.72 2.91 -21.92
N THR A 124 20.79 2.79 -20.59
CA THR A 124 19.70 2.25 -19.76
C THR A 124 18.55 3.25 -19.58
N LEU A 125 18.81 4.56 -19.67
CA LEU A 125 17.79 5.60 -19.51
C LEU A 125 17.50 6.28 -20.86
N THR A 126 16.81 5.57 -21.75
CA THR A 126 16.31 6.16 -23.00
C THR A 126 15.21 7.19 -22.72
N ALA A 127 14.82 7.97 -23.72
CA ALA A 127 13.69 8.91 -23.59
C ALA A 127 12.38 8.19 -23.21
N GLU A 128 12.18 6.98 -23.74
CA GLU A 128 11.03 6.12 -23.45
C GLU A 128 11.08 5.61 -22.01
N THR A 129 12.24 5.12 -21.55
CA THR A 129 12.42 4.67 -20.17
C THR A 129 12.23 5.81 -19.18
N LEU A 130 12.70 7.02 -19.51
CA LEU A 130 12.47 8.20 -18.69
C LEU A 130 10.98 8.59 -18.66
N ALA A 131 10.28 8.56 -19.79
CA ALA A 131 8.83 8.82 -19.84
C ALA A 131 8.06 7.80 -19.00
N PHE A 132 8.44 6.52 -19.07
CA PHE A 132 7.89 5.48 -18.20
C PHE A 132 8.22 5.76 -16.72
N ALA A 133 9.46 6.08 -16.38
CA ALA A 133 9.86 6.33 -15.01
C ALA A 133 9.16 7.56 -14.40
N ARG A 134 8.85 8.59 -15.22
CA ARG A 134 8.02 9.73 -14.83
C ARG A 134 6.59 9.30 -14.49
N ARG A 135 5.95 8.52 -15.36
CA ARG A 135 4.62 7.96 -15.09
C ARG A 135 4.62 7.11 -13.82
N PHE A 136 5.65 6.26 -13.68
CA PHE A 136 5.83 5.42 -12.51
C PHE A 136 5.98 6.25 -11.24
N PHE A 137 6.78 7.31 -11.25
CA PHE A 137 6.93 8.23 -10.12
C PHE A 137 5.59 8.83 -9.68
N TYR A 138 4.84 9.46 -10.61
CA TYR A 138 3.57 10.10 -10.25
C TYR A 138 2.46 9.11 -9.91
N ALA A 139 2.53 7.87 -10.39
CA ALA A 139 1.59 6.81 -9.97
C ALA A 139 1.69 6.49 -8.47
N PHE A 140 2.83 6.74 -7.83
CA PHE A 140 3.03 6.55 -6.40
C PHE A 140 2.95 7.84 -5.58
N ASP A 141 2.79 9.01 -6.22
CA ASP A 141 2.57 10.27 -5.52
C ASP A 141 1.10 10.39 -5.13
N TYR A 142 0.72 9.72 -4.04
CA TYR A 142 -0.66 9.61 -3.59
C TYR A 142 -1.24 10.94 -3.10
N GLU A 143 -0.39 11.82 -2.56
CA GLU A 143 -0.78 13.13 -2.05
C GLU A 143 -0.75 14.23 -3.12
N HIS A 144 -0.43 13.86 -4.37
CA HIS A 144 -0.38 14.75 -5.52
C HIS A 144 0.61 15.92 -5.35
N ALA A 145 1.64 15.73 -4.51
CA ALA A 145 2.56 16.78 -4.08
C ALA A 145 3.61 17.17 -5.13
N GLY A 146 3.77 16.36 -6.18
CA GLY A 146 4.89 16.42 -7.12
C GLY A 146 6.18 15.83 -6.55
N SER A 147 6.13 15.23 -5.35
CA SER A 147 7.25 14.63 -4.61
C SER A 147 6.75 13.43 -3.81
N LEU A 148 7.63 12.46 -3.56
CA LEU A 148 7.27 11.20 -2.87
C LEU A 148 7.66 11.23 -1.39
N SER A 149 6.73 10.88 -0.52
CA SER A 149 7.03 10.57 0.88
C SER A 149 7.89 9.29 0.97
N GLU A 150 8.44 9.01 2.15
CA GLU A 150 9.14 7.75 2.39
C GLU A 150 8.26 6.52 2.11
N CYS A 151 6.99 6.56 2.53
CA CYS A 151 6.00 5.51 2.28
C CYS A 151 5.78 5.30 0.77
N ASP A 152 5.63 6.39 0.02
CA ASP A 152 5.47 6.33 -1.44
C ASP A 152 6.68 5.68 -2.11
N VAL A 153 7.89 6.07 -1.71
CA VAL A 153 9.14 5.48 -2.23
C VAL A 153 9.24 4.00 -1.89
N GLN A 154 8.93 3.60 -0.66
CA GLN A 154 8.92 2.20 -0.24
C GLN A 154 7.94 1.35 -1.04
N ARG A 155 6.72 1.86 -1.28
CA ARG A 155 5.72 1.21 -2.14
C ARG A 155 6.19 1.10 -3.58
N ALA A 156 6.71 2.19 -4.14
CA ALA A 156 7.23 2.24 -5.50
C ALA A 156 8.39 1.27 -5.70
N VAL A 157 9.35 1.20 -4.76
CA VAL A 157 10.46 0.25 -4.81
C VAL A 157 9.95 -1.20 -4.69
N SER A 158 9.02 -1.48 -3.78
CA SER A 158 8.45 -2.82 -3.64
C SER A 158 7.83 -3.31 -4.94
N TYR A 159 7.13 -2.41 -5.66
CA TYR A 159 6.55 -2.71 -6.97
C TYR A 159 7.62 -2.86 -8.06
N ALA A 160 8.59 -1.95 -8.13
CA ALA A 160 9.64 -1.96 -9.15
C ALA A 160 10.57 -3.19 -9.08
N PHE A 161 10.64 -3.84 -7.92
CA PHE A 161 11.45 -5.03 -7.68
C PHE A 161 10.61 -6.30 -7.46
N LEU A 162 9.30 -6.26 -7.71
CA LEU A 162 8.38 -7.38 -7.45
C LEU A 162 8.83 -8.68 -8.15
N GLN A 163 9.35 -8.56 -9.37
CA GLN A 163 9.83 -9.70 -10.18
C GLN A 163 11.32 -9.99 -10.01
N ASP A 164 12.06 -9.18 -9.25
CA ASP A 164 13.48 -9.38 -9.04
C ASP A 164 13.72 -10.53 -8.05
N LYS A 165 14.77 -11.33 -8.31
CA LYS A 165 15.19 -12.41 -7.41
C LYS A 165 15.60 -11.92 -6.02
N VAL A 166 15.99 -10.65 -5.91
CA VAL A 166 16.47 -10.02 -4.69
C VAL A 166 15.78 -8.68 -4.54
N GLN A 167 14.87 -8.59 -3.56
CA GLN A 167 14.14 -7.37 -3.26
C GLN A 167 14.89 -6.55 -2.18
N PRO A 168 15.00 -5.23 -2.34
CA PRO A 168 15.51 -4.36 -1.27
C PRO A 168 14.64 -4.45 -0.02
N THR A 169 15.25 -4.50 1.17
CA THR A 169 14.52 -4.40 2.44
C THR A 169 14.03 -2.97 2.65
N GLN A 170 12.88 -2.80 3.32
CA GLN A 170 12.34 -1.46 3.59
C GLN A 170 13.32 -0.59 4.39
N ALA A 171 13.99 -1.17 5.40
CA ALA A 171 15.02 -0.48 6.16
C ALA A 171 16.18 0.06 5.28
N ARG A 172 16.55 -0.67 4.22
CA ARG A 172 17.56 -0.21 3.26
C ARG A 172 17.02 0.93 2.39
N VAL A 173 15.76 0.84 1.96
CA VAL A 173 15.10 1.91 1.20
C VAL A 173 15.04 3.19 2.04
N SER A 174 14.56 3.10 3.28
CA SER A 174 14.54 4.21 4.26
C SER A 174 15.92 4.82 4.45
N LYS A 175 16.95 4.00 4.68
CA LYS A 175 18.32 4.49 4.88
C LYS A 175 18.84 5.24 3.65
N LEU A 176 18.54 4.77 2.44
CA LEU A 176 18.91 5.46 1.21
C LEU A 176 18.10 6.74 0.99
N PHE A 177 16.81 6.70 1.33
CA PHE A 177 15.93 7.85 1.30
C PHE A 177 16.48 8.99 2.18
N SER A 178 16.70 8.74 3.48
CA SER A 178 17.27 9.74 4.38
C SER A 178 18.67 10.19 3.94
N LYS A 179 19.51 9.27 3.44
CA LYS A 179 20.84 9.64 2.94
C LYS A 179 20.79 10.61 1.75
N ILE A 180 19.80 10.46 0.86
CA ILE A 180 19.63 11.36 -0.29
C ILE A 180 19.10 12.71 0.18
N LEU A 181 18.13 12.74 1.09
CA LEU A 181 17.61 13.99 1.65
C LEU A 181 18.67 14.76 2.45
N ASN A 182 19.48 14.10 3.27
CA ASN A 182 20.53 14.79 4.04
C ASN A 182 21.59 15.44 3.14
N ARG A 183 21.88 14.88 1.96
CA ARG A 183 22.80 15.50 1.00
C ARG A 183 22.25 16.80 0.40
N ARG A 184 20.93 16.97 0.38
CA ARG A 184 20.25 18.18 -0.05
C ARG A 184 20.32 19.26 1.04
N GLU A 185 20.19 18.89 2.32
CA GLU A 185 20.35 19.84 3.43
C GLU A 185 21.75 20.47 3.47
N GLU A 186 22.77 19.71 3.10
CA GLU A 186 24.16 20.21 2.99
C GLU A 186 24.37 21.22 1.84
N SER A 187 23.36 21.46 0.98
CA SER A 187 23.48 22.32 -0.21
C SER A 187 23.04 23.78 -0.01
N ASP A 188 22.76 24.21 1.22
CA ASP A 188 22.58 25.63 1.63
C ASP A 188 21.46 26.40 0.89
N ASP A 189 20.47 25.70 0.31
CA ASP A 189 19.30 26.33 -0.32
C ASP A 189 18.11 26.42 0.67
N PRO A 190 17.79 27.61 1.23
CA PRO A 190 16.75 27.78 2.25
C PRO A 190 15.32 27.53 1.75
N ALA A 191 15.11 27.25 0.46
CA ALA A 191 13.82 26.85 -0.08
C ALA A 191 13.51 25.34 0.08
N TYR A 192 14.42 24.57 0.69
CA TYR A 192 14.40 23.10 0.67
C TYR A 192 14.14 22.50 2.05
N VAL A 193 12.94 22.74 2.59
CA VAL A 193 12.43 22.02 3.78
C VAL A 193 11.25 21.17 3.32
N ASP A 194 11.54 20.13 2.56
CA ASP A 194 10.55 19.12 2.20
C ASP A 194 11.17 17.75 2.40
N ASP A 195 10.61 16.98 3.35
CA ASP A 195 10.99 15.60 3.71
C ASP A 195 10.57 14.59 2.61
N ARG A 196 10.50 15.06 1.36
CA ARG A 196 9.99 14.33 0.21
C ARG A 196 10.99 14.34 -0.93
N MET A 197 10.98 13.21 -1.63
CA MET A 197 11.91 12.89 -2.71
C MET A 197 11.37 13.37 -4.05
N ARG A 198 12.20 14.11 -4.79
CA ARG A 198 11.89 14.55 -6.16
C ARG A 198 12.15 13.44 -7.17
N LEU A 199 11.69 13.65 -8.40
CA LEU A 199 11.88 12.69 -9.50
C LEU A 199 13.36 12.34 -9.71
N SER A 200 14.25 13.33 -9.77
CA SER A 200 15.69 13.11 -10.01
C SER A 200 16.32 12.24 -8.92
N GLU A 201 15.99 12.51 -7.67
CA GLU A 201 16.45 11.75 -6.50
C GLU A 201 15.89 10.33 -6.47
N PHE A 202 14.61 10.17 -6.82
CA PHE A 202 13.98 8.87 -6.91
C PHE A 202 14.64 8.00 -8.00
N LEU A 203 14.95 8.58 -9.16
CA LEU A 203 15.72 7.90 -10.20
C LEU A 203 17.09 7.46 -9.68
N ARG A 204 17.81 8.34 -8.97
CA ARG A 204 19.10 7.99 -8.35
C ARG A 204 18.95 6.85 -7.34
N LEU A 205 17.91 6.87 -6.52
CA LEU A 205 17.62 5.79 -5.56
C LEU A 205 17.40 4.45 -6.28
N LEU A 206 16.60 4.42 -7.35
CA LEU A 206 16.36 3.22 -8.14
C LEU A 206 17.66 2.68 -8.76
N PHE A 207 18.49 3.54 -9.35
CA PHE A 207 19.78 3.13 -9.90
C PHE A 207 20.74 2.61 -8.82
N LEU A 208 20.81 3.26 -7.65
CA LEU A 208 21.64 2.80 -6.53
C LEU A 208 21.22 1.42 -6.03
N LEU A 209 19.91 1.14 -5.98
CA LEU A 209 19.36 -0.15 -5.61
C LEU A 209 19.67 -1.22 -6.67
N LYS A 210 19.45 -0.93 -7.95
CA LYS A 210 19.71 -1.86 -9.07
C LYS A 210 21.20 -2.16 -9.25
N ALA A 211 22.09 -1.18 -9.04
CA ALA A 211 23.53 -1.36 -9.18
C ALA A 211 24.14 -2.20 -8.04
N ASN A 212 23.46 -2.31 -6.89
CA ASN A 212 23.98 -2.99 -5.71
C ASN A 212 23.06 -4.10 -5.17
N PRO A 213 22.75 -5.14 -5.96
CA PRO A 213 21.89 -6.25 -5.52
C PRO A 213 22.57 -7.12 -4.45
N GLN A 214 23.90 -7.22 -4.49
CA GLN A 214 24.71 -8.02 -3.55
C GLN A 214 24.63 -7.49 -2.10
N LEU A 215 24.46 -6.17 -1.91
CA LEU A 215 24.33 -5.58 -0.58
C LEU A 215 23.02 -5.96 0.12
N ALA A 216 21.97 -6.37 -0.62
CA ALA A 216 20.71 -6.82 -0.03
C ALA A 216 20.86 -8.16 0.72
N LYS A 217 21.89 -8.97 0.40
CA LYS A 217 22.19 -10.21 1.14
C LYS A 217 22.84 -9.97 2.50
N LYS A 218 23.50 -8.82 2.72
CA LYS A 218 24.20 -8.51 3.97
C LYS A 218 23.29 -7.90 5.04
N ASP A 219 22.22 -7.22 4.62
CA ASP A 219 21.28 -6.52 5.51
C ASP A 219 20.09 -7.40 5.94
N SER A 220 20.26 -8.72 6.00
CA SER A 220 19.24 -9.61 6.57
C SER A 220 19.38 -9.66 8.09
N PRO A 221 18.55 -8.91 8.84
CA PRO A 221 18.01 -9.48 10.06
C PRO A 221 16.50 -9.26 10.25
N THR A 222 15.93 -10.27 10.91
CA THR A 222 14.73 -10.34 11.77
C THR A 222 13.61 -9.33 11.51
N THR A 223 12.47 -9.88 11.11
CA THR A 223 11.11 -9.33 11.11
C THR A 223 10.93 -8.14 12.07
N VAL A 224 11.02 -6.92 11.55
CA VAL A 224 10.49 -5.73 12.22
C VAL A 224 9.18 -5.40 11.52
N ALA A 225 8.11 -5.58 12.28
CA ALA A 225 6.75 -5.20 11.94
C ALA A 225 6.68 -3.67 11.80
N HIS A 226 6.37 -3.14 10.62
CA HIS A 226 5.96 -1.73 10.51
C HIS A 226 4.89 -1.51 9.44
N GLN A 227 3.83 -0.86 9.90
CA GLN A 227 2.78 -0.21 9.14
C GLN A 227 3.33 1.09 8.54
N CYS A 228 3.05 1.32 7.27
CA CYS A 228 2.86 2.65 6.72
C CYS A 228 1.37 2.85 6.46
#